data_AF-A0A7S1N9M0-F1
#
_entry.id   AF-A0A7S1N9M0-F1
#
_cell.length_a   1.000
_cell.length_b   1.000
_cell.length_c   1.000
_cell.angle_alpha   90.00
_cell.angle_beta   90.00
_cell.angle_gamma   90.00
#
_symmetry.space_group_name_H-M   'P 1'
#
loop_
_entity.id
_entity.type
_entity.pdbx_description
1 polymer ?
#
loop_
_entity_poly.entity_id
_entity_poly.type
_entity_poly.pdbx_seq_one_letter_code
_entity_poly.pdbx_strand_id
1 'polypeptide(L)'
;MLWRASARLPQLVSSFILSSHRPFSSGSATAVPINGTAIADSVLKGVREDVASLRAKHGVTPGLAVVLVGKRRDSLKYVQKKQDLAESLGLRSMRIALATDVSADIVKHTIRQLNEDPECDGILLQ
;
A
#
# COMPACT_ATOMS: atom_id res chain seq x y z
N MET A 1 11.65 -44.16 20.81
CA MET A 1 10.93 -42.99 21.35
C MET A 1 9.44 -43.27 21.24
N LEU A 2 8.79 -43.98 22.18
CA LEU A 2 8.34 -43.52 23.52
C LEU A 2 7.68 -42.14 23.40
N TRP A 3 6.36 -41.99 23.54
CA TRP A 3 5.66 -42.17 24.82
C TRP A 3 4.14 -42.46 24.64
N ARG A 4 3.63 -43.48 25.35
CA ARG A 4 2.20 -43.68 25.66
C ARG A 4 1.86 -42.86 26.90
N ALA A 5 0.74 -42.15 26.92
CA ALA A 5 0.13 -41.71 28.18
C ALA A 5 -1.36 -42.02 28.16
N SER A 6 -1.73 -43.04 28.93
CA SER A 6 -3.09 -43.36 29.34
C SER A 6 -3.25 -42.83 30.76
N ALA A 7 -4.22 -41.94 31.01
CA ALA A 7 -4.66 -41.65 32.37
C ALA A 7 -6.11 -41.14 32.37
N ARG A 8 -6.87 -41.75 33.28
CA ARG A 8 -8.31 -41.72 33.49
C ARG A 8 -8.87 -40.34 33.83
N LEU A 9 -10.10 -40.10 33.40
CA LEU A 9 -11.01 -39.09 33.96
C LEU A 9 -11.27 -39.35 35.45
N PRO A 10 -11.46 -38.28 36.24
CA PRO A 10 -12.62 -38.22 37.12
C PRO A 10 -13.56 -37.07 36.73
N GLN A 11 -14.85 -37.37 36.82
CA GLN A 11 -15.98 -36.45 36.73
C GLN A 11 -15.97 -35.44 37.90
N LEU A 12 -16.71 -34.33 37.71
CA LEU A 12 -17.15 -33.34 38.71
C LEU A 12 -16.25 -32.10 38.94
N VAL A 13 -16.49 -31.04 38.15
CA VAL A 13 -16.83 -29.74 38.75
C VAL A 13 -17.90 -29.09 37.86
N SER A 14 -19.14 -29.18 38.32
CA SER A 14 -20.26 -28.43 37.76
C SER A 14 -20.18 -26.98 38.27
N SER A 15 -20.71 -26.05 37.47
CA SER A 15 -20.99 -24.64 37.82
C SER A 15 -19.80 -23.67 37.80
N PHE A 16 -19.52 -23.06 36.64
CA PHE A 16 -19.08 -21.65 36.56
C PHE A 16 -19.19 -21.09 35.12
N ILE A 17 -20.29 -21.36 34.41
CA ILE A 17 -20.66 -20.62 33.19
C ILE A 17 -21.84 -19.72 33.53
N LEU A 18 -21.55 -18.54 34.06
CA LEU A 18 -22.44 -17.36 34.01
C LEU A 18 -21.66 -16.11 34.43
N SER A 19 -20.58 -15.79 33.69
CA SER A 19 -20.06 -14.42 33.67
C SER A 19 -20.77 -13.69 32.52
N SER A 20 -21.92 -13.13 32.89
CA SER A 20 -22.45 -11.87 32.39
C SER A 20 -21.91 -11.42 31.03
N HIS A 21 -22.67 -11.71 29.97
CA HIS A 21 -22.77 -10.79 28.84
C HIS A 21 -23.00 -9.39 29.42
N ARG A 22 -21.98 -8.53 29.42
CA ARG A 22 -22.20 -7.11 29.63
C ARG A 22 -23.10 -6.68 28.46
N PRO A 23 -24.35 -6.24 28.69
CA PRO A 23 -25.09 -5.61 27.63
C PRO A 23 -24.29 -4.41 27.16
N PHE A 24 -24.07 -4.29 25.85
CA PHE A 24 -23.55 -3.08 25.25
C PHE A 24 -24.53 -1.97 25.63
N SER A 25 -24.17 -1.13 26.60
CA SER A 25 -24.99 0.01 27.00
C SER A 25 -25.07 0.93 25.80
N SER A 26 -26.27 1.11 25.25
CA SER A 26 -26.58 2.04 24.17
C SER A 26 -26.46 3.50 24.65
N GLY A 27 -25.24 3.93 24.94
CA GLY A 27 -24.88 5.34 24.80
C GLY A 27 -24.66 5.60 23.32
N SER A 28 -25.26 6.65 22.75
CA SER A 28 -25.11 6.99 21.34
C SER A 28 -23.71 7.54 21.04
N ALA A 29 -22.69 6.69 21.13
CA ALA A 29 -21.39 6.99 20.56
C ALA A 29 -21.53 6.91 19.05
N THR A 30 -21.67 8.07 18.39
CA THR A 30 -21.67 8.15 16.94
C THR A 30 -20.25 7.94 16.44
N ALA A 31 -20.10 7.18 15.35
CA ALA A 31 -18.80 7.00 14.72
C ALA A 31 -18.30 8.35 14.20
N VAL A 32 -17.03 8.67 14.50
CA VAL A 32 -16.37 9.85 13.92
C VAL A 32 -15.84 9.47 12.54
N PRO A 33 -16.33 10.07 11.44
CA PRO A 33 -15.83 9.76 10.11
C PRO A 33 -14.39 10.27 9.94
N ILE A 34 -13.53 9.41 9.40
CA ILE A 34 -12.15 9.78 9.08
C ILE A 34 -12.13 10.49 7.73
N ASN A 35 -11.67 11.75 7.71
CA ASN A 35 -11.47 12.49 6.47
C ASN A 35 -10.13 12.11 5.83
N GLY A 36 -10.14 11.08 4.98
CA GLY A 36 -8.96 10.60 4.27
C GLY A 36 -8.33 11.64 3.33
N THR A 37 -9.12 12.55 2.76
CA THR A 37 -8.62 13.61 1.87
C THR A 37 -7.74 14.58 2.66
N ALA A 38 -8.23 15.10 3.79
CA ALA A 38 -7.46 16.03 4.62
C ALA A 38 -6.16 15.41 5.14
N ILE A 39 -6.19 14.11 5.47
CA ILE A 39 -5.00 13.36 5.88
C ILE A 39 -4.01 13.24 4.72
N ALA A 40 -4.49 12.84 3.53
CA ALA A 40 -3.64 12.73 2.35
C ALA A 40 -3.00 14.06 1.98
N ASP A 41 -3.75 15.16 2.00
CA ASP A 41 -3.23 16.51 1.70
C ASP A 41 -2.09 16.91 2.65
N SER A 42 -2.22 16.58 3.94
CA SER A 42 -1.17 16.81 4.94
C SER A 42 0.10 16.02 4.62
N VAL A 43 -0.03 14.73 4.29
CA VAL A 43 1.10 13.87 3.91
C VAL A 43 1.77 14.39 2.64
N LEU A 44 0.98 14.73 1.62
CA LEU A 44 1.46 15.22 0.33
C LEU A 44 2.18 16.56 0.45
N LYS A 45 1.74 17.43 1.37
CA LYS A 45 2.47 18.66 1.70
C LYS A 45 3.87 18.34 2.22
N GLY A 46 4.00 17.43 3.19
CA GLY A 46 5.29 17.00 3.71
C GLY A 46 6.20 16.42 2.63
N VAL A 47 5.67 15.52 1.79
CA VAL A 47 6.42 14.93 0.67
C VAL A 47 6.96 16.01 -0.28
N ARG A 48 6.17 17.04 -0.61
CA ARG A 48 6.63 18.15 -1.47
C ARG A 48 7.78 18.92 -0.84
N GLU A 49 7.71 19.18 0.46
CA GLU A 49 8.77 19.86 1.21
C GLU A 49 10.07 19.03 1.23
N ASP A 50 9.94 17.71 1.43
CA ASP A 50 11.07 16.78 1.42
C ASP A 50 11.75 16.70 0.05
N VAL A 51 10.96 16.58 -1.03
CA VAL A 51 11.47 16.58 -2.41
C VAL A 51 12.21 17.88 -2.73
N ALA A 52 11.64 19.03 -2.35
CA ALA A 52 12.30 20.33 -2.54
C ALA A 52 13.61 20.42 -1.75
N SER A 53 13.63 19.94 -0.50
CA SER A 53 14.81 19.89 0.35
C SER A 53 15.91 18.98 -0.24
N LEU A 54 15.56 17.78 -0.73
CA LEU A 54 16.50 16.86 -1.38
C LEU A 54 17.15 17.49 -2.61
N ARG A 55 16.35 18.12 -3.46
CA ARG A 55 16.84 18.80 -4.65
C ARG A 55 17.78 19.96 -4.30
N ALA A 56 17.42 20.76 -3.29
CA ALA A 56 18.22 21.91 -2.89
C ALA A 56 19.56 21.51 -2.23
N LYS A 57 19.56 20.46 -1.38
CA LYS A 57 20.73 20.06 -0.59
C LYS A 57 21.66 19.10 -1.33
N HIS A 58 21.11 18.23 -2.18
CA HIS A 58 21.85 17.14 -2.79
C HIS A 58 21.77 17.14 -4.33
N GLY A 59 20.98 18.02 -4.94
CA GLY A 59 20.77 18.01 -6.39
C GLY A 59 19.98 16.80 -6.91
N VAL A 60 19.40 16.00 -6.01
CA VAL A 60 18.67 14.76 -6.34
C VAL A 60 17.19 15.06 -6.50
N THR A 61 16.57 14.51 -7.55
CA THR A 61 15.12 14.53 -7.75
C THR A 61 14.61 13.09 -7.78
N PRO A 62 13.81 12.66 -6.79
CA PRO A 62 13.33 11.28 -6.76
C PRO A 62 12.49 10.93 -7.99
N GLY A 63 12.69 9.72 -8.52
CA GLY A 63 11.97 9.18 -9.67
C GLY A 63 10.95 8.11 -9.33
N LEU A 64 9.77 8.20 -9.95
CA LEU A 64 8.72 7.19 -9.87
C LEU A 64 8.32 6.72 -11.27
N ALA A 65 8.58 5.44 -11.55
CA ALA A 65 8.12 4.76 -12.73
C ALA A 65 6.77 4.06 -12.50
N VAL A 66 5.84 4.26 -13.43
CA VAL A 66 4.58 3.52 -13.46
C VAL A 66 4.52 2.67 -14.73
N VAL A 67 4.51 1.36 -14.53
CA VAL A 67 4.36 0.34 -15.58
C VAL A 67 2.90 -0.08 -15.63
N LEU A 68 2.25 0.15 -16.76
CA LEU A 68 0.85 -0.23 -17.00
C LEU A 68 0.80 -1.33 -18.06
N VAL A 69 0.17 -2.47 -17.72
CA VAL A 69 -0.08 -3.55 -18.67
C VAL A 69 -1.52 -3.50 -19.19
N GLY A 70 -1.65 -3.33 -20.51
CA GLY A 70 -2.94 -3.25 -21.18
C GLY A 70 -3.63 -1.88 -21.04
N LYS A 71 -4.95 -1.85 -21.28
CA LYS A 71 -5.71 -0.60 -21.47
C LYS A 71 -7.05 -0.56 -20.73
N ARG A 72 -7.17 -1.23 -19.57
CA ARG A 72 -8.42 -1.18 -18.80
C ARG A 72 -8.74 0.27 -18.41
N ARG A 73 -9.94 0.73 -18.78
CA ARG A 73 -10.35 2.15 -18.72
C ARG A 73 -10.35 2.72 -17.30
N ASP A 74 -10.62 1.89 -16.30
CA ASP A 74 -10.51 2.24 -14.89
C ASP A 74 -9.04 2.49 -14.50
N SER A 75 -8.16 1.56 -14.87
CA SER A 75 -6.74 1.55 -14.55
C SER A 75 -6.02 2.75 -15.14
N LEU A 76 -6.39 3.20 -16.34
CA LEU A 76 -5.80 4.38 -17.00
C LEU A 76 -5.97 5.66 -16.17
N LYS A 77 -7.17 5.89 -15.61
CA LYS A 77 -7.42 7.09 -14.79
C LYS A 77 -6.67 7.02 -13.47
N TYR A 78 -6.58 5.85 -12.85
CA TYR A 78 -5.84 5.69 -11.59
C TYR A 78 -4.33 5.88 -11.79
N VAL A 79 -3.76 5.31 -12.86
CA VAL A 79 -2.35 5.51 -13.21
C VAL A 79 -2.06 6.98 -13.48
N GLN A 80 -2.88 7.61 -14.32
CA GLN A 80 -2.68 9.02 -14.67
C GLN A 80 -2.73 9.91 -13.43
N LYS A 81 -3.70 9.71 -12.53
CA LYS A 81 -3.74 10.44 -11.25
C LYS A 81 -2.47 10.27 -10.41
N LYS A 82 -1.88 9.07 -10.38
CA LYS A 82 -0.65 8.81 -9.62
C LYS A 82 0.55 9.53 -10.25
N GLN A 83 0.57 9.64 -11.58
CA GLN A 83 1.61 10.35 -12.32
C GLN A 83 1.48 11.86 -12.12
N ASP A 84 0.29 12.41 -12.37
CA ASP A 84 -0.01 13.83 -12.18
C ASP A 84 0.32 14.25 -10.74
N LEU A 85 0.00 13.39 -9.76
CA LEU A 85 0.34 13.63 -8.36
C LEU A 85 1.85 13.66 -8.14
N ALA A 86 2.60 12.66 -8.63
CA ALA A 86 4.05 12.62 -8.50
C ALA A 86 4.73 13.85 -9.11
N GLU A 87 4.30 14.26 -10.32
CA GLU A 87 4.78 15.47 -10.98
C GLU A 87 4.44 16.73 -10.16
N SER A 88 3.22 16.83 -9.61
CA SER A 88 2.79 17.98 -8.79
C SER A 88 3.53 18.11 -7.44
N LEU A 89 4.21 17.04 -7.01
CA LEU A 89 5.05 17.01 -5.82
C LEU A 89 6.52 17.30 -6.16
N GLY A 90 6.87 17.41 -7.45
CA GLY A 90 8.22 17.66 -7.93
C GLY A 90 9.06 16.40 -8.17
N LEU A 91 8.45 15.22 -8.19
CA LEU A 91 9.14 13.98 -8.56
C LEU A 91 9.32 13.90 -10.08
N ARG A 92 10.37 13.20 -10.52
CA ARG A 92 10.48 12.74 -11.90
C ARG A 92 9.46 11.62 -12.11
N SER A 93 8.57 11.74 -13.09
CA SER A 93 7.61 10.67 -13.42
C SER A 93 7.98 9.98 -14.72
N MET A 94 7.92 8.65 -14.72
CA MET A 94 8.18 7.81 -15.90
C MET A 94 6.95 6.94 -16.17
N ARG A 95 6.54 6.86 -17.44
CA ARG A 95 5.39 6.03 -17.85
C ARG A 95 5.85 4.96 -18.82
N ILE A 96 5.54 3.71 -18.49
CA ILE A 96 5.78 2.57 -19.37
C ILE A 96 4.45 1.89 -19.64
N ALA A 97 4.00 1.91 -20.89
CA ALA A 97 2.78 1.24 -21.30
C ALA A 97 3.14 -0.02 -22.09
N LEU A 98 2.71 -1.18 -21.59
CA LEU A 98 2.89 -2.47 -22.22
C LEU A 98 1.56 -2.97 -22.81
N ALA A 99 1.64 -3.77 -23.87
CA ALA A 99 0.45 -4.36 -24.49
C ALA A 99 -0.28 -5.31 -23.53
N THR A 100 -1.59 -5.53 -23.76
CA THR A 100 -2.39 -6.41 -22.90
C THR A 100 -1.93 -7.87 -22.95
N ASP A 101 -1.39 -8.29 -24.09
CA ASP A 101 -0.89 -9.62 -24.39
C ASP A 101 0.64 -9.74 -24.21
N VAL A 102 1.26 -8.75 -23.56
CA VAL A 102 2.71 -8.77 -23.28
C VAL A 102 3.09 -10.02 -22.49
N SER A 103 4.21 -10.64 -22.87
CA SER A 103 4.71 -11.79 -22.12
C SER A 103 5.29 -11.37 -20.77
N ALA A 104 5.24 -12.28 -19.80
CA ALA A 104 5.83 -12.04 -18.48
C ALA A 104 7.34 -11.75 -18.55
N ASP A 105 8.05 -12.29 -19.54
CA ASP A 105 9.48 -12.04 -19.74
C ASP A 105 9.77 -10.60 -20.15
N ILE A 106 8.92 -10.00 -20.99
CA ILE A 106 9.03 -8.57 -21.34
C ILE A 106 8.74 -7.68 -20.13
N VAL A 107 7.75 -8.03 -19.30
CA VAL A 107 7.47 -7.30 -18.04
C VAL A 107 8.67 -7.39 -17.10
N LYS A 108 9.23 -8.59 -16.89
CA LYS A 108 10.42 -8.79 -16.07
C LYS A 108 11.63 -8.03 -16.60
N HIS A 109 11.83 -8.00 -17.92
CA HIS A 109 12.89 -7.23 -18.55
C HIS A 109 12.71 -5.73 -18.31
N THR A 110 11.50 -5.21 -18.49
CA THR A 110 11.15 -3.80 -18.23
C THR A 110 11.47 -3.41 -16.78
N ILE A 111 11.06 -4.25 -15.81
CA ILE A 111 11.34 -3.99 -14.39
C ILE A 111 12.85 -4.02 -14.12
N ARG A 112 13.60 -4.93 -14.76
CA ARG A 112 15.06 -4.97 -14.63
C ARG A 112 15.72 -3.70 -15.15
N GLN A 113 15.30 -3.21 -16.31
CA GLN A 113 15.79 -1.95 -16.86
C GLN A 113 15.53 -0.77 -15.91
N LEU A 114 14.34 -0.72 -15.29
CA LEU A 114 14.00 0.32 -14.32
C LEU A 114 14.79 0.19 -13.01
N ASN A 115 15.08 -1.03 -12.55
CA ASN A 115 15.93 -1.24 -11.37
C ASN A 115 17.40 -0.82 -11.60
N GLU A 116 17.86 -0.82 -12.85
CA GLU A 116 19.21 -0.40 -13.24
C GLU A 116 19.28 1.09 -13.59
N ASP A 117 18.14 1.77 -13.71
CA ASP A 117 18.06 3.19 -14.03
C ASP A 117 18.32 4.04 -12.77
N PRO A 118 19.42 4.81 -12.72
CA PRO A 118 19.75 5.65 -11.56
C PRO A 118 18.74 6.79 -11.34
N GLU A 119 17.87 7.07 -12.32
CA GLU A 119 16.81 8.08 -12.19
C GLU A 119 15.49 7.48 -11.71
N CYS A 120 15.43 6.18 -11.38
CA CYS A 120 14.23 5.48 -10.93
C CYS A 120 14.38 4.92 -9.52
N ASP A 121 13.80 5.62 -8.53
CA ASP A 121 13.84 5.19 -7.12
C ASP A 121 12.65 4.31 -6.72
N GLY A 122 11.55 4.38 -7.47
CA GLY A 122 10.33 3.64 -7.19
C GLY A 122 9.65 3.12 -8.45
N ILE A 123 9.11 1.89 -8.36
CA ILE A 123 8.37 1.25 -9.45
C ILE A 123 6.98 0.86 -8.95
N LEU A 124 5.96 1.24 -9.72
CA LEU A 124 4.59 0.79 -9.55
C LEU A 124 4.14 0.01 -10.79
N LEU A 125 3.85 -1.28 -10.63
CA LEU A 125 3.26 -2.13 -11.67
C LEU A 125 1.73 -2.18 -11.51
N GLN A 126 0.99 -1.91 -12.58
CA GLN A 126 -0.48 -1.78 -12.58
C GLN A 126 -1.18 -2.55 -13.70
#